data_AF-A0A352WWG4-F1
#
_entry.id   AF-A0A352WWG4-F1
#
_cell.length_a   1.000
_cell.length_b   1.000
_cell.length_c   1.000
_cell.angle_alpha   90.00
_cell.angle_beta   90.00
_cell.angle_gamma   90.00
#
_symmetry.space_group_name_H-M   'P 1'
#
loop_
_entity.id
_entity.type
_entity.pdbx_description
1 polymer ?
#
loop_
_entity_poly.entity_id
_entity_poly.type
_entity_poly.pdbx_seq_one_letter_code
_entity_poly.pdbx_strand_id
1 'polypeptide(L)'
;MAFQAEKVKNDMVQWIRNWFEENGKGCNAIVGISGGKDSSVVAALCVEALGKDRVIGILMPNGDQFDIDISKQLVDYLEIRSYELNIHGA
;
A
#
# COMPACT_ATOMS: atom_id res chain seq x y z
N MET A 1 23.10 -19.24 -0.48
CA MET A 1 21.89 -19.22 -1.32
C MET A 1 21.57 -17.77 -1.64
N ALA A 2 21.20 -17.46 -2.88
CA ALA A 2 20.78 -16.11 -3.27
C ALA A 2 19.28 -15.90 -2.96
N PHE A 3 18.91 -14.66 -2.64
CA PHE A 3 17.51 -14.25 -2.48
C PHE A 3 16.78 -14.29 -3.83
N GLN A 4 15.64 -14.98 -3.89
CA GLN A 4 14.80 -15.10 -5.09
C GLN A 4 13.62 -14.12 -4.99
N ALA A 5 13.84 -12.87 -5.39
CA ALA A 5 12.86 -11.79 -5.22
C ALA A 5 11.50 -12.09 -5.86
N GLU A 6 11.49 -12.61 -7.08
CA GLU A 6 10.25 -12.94 -7.80
C GLU A 6 9.44 -14.02 -7.08
N LYS A 7 10.11 -15.07 -6.58
CA LYS A 7 9.44 -16.12 -5.81
C LYS A 7 8.81 -15.55 -4.54
N VAL A 8 9.57 -14.78 -3.76
CA VAL A 8 9.07 -14.18 -2.51
C VAL A 8 7.91 -13.24 -2.78
N LYS A 9 7.98 -12.43 -3.85
CA LYS A 9 6.89 -11.58 -4.30
C LYS A 9 5.62 -12.38 -4.59
N ASN A 10 5.72 -13.46 -5.37
CA ASN A 10 4.58 -14.31 -5.71
C ASN A 10 4.00 -15.02 -4.47
N ASP A 11 4.86 -15.51 -3.57
CA ASP A 11 4.46 -16.15 -2.32
C ASP A 11 3.69 -15.16 -1.42
N MET A 12 4.14 -13.90 -1.35
CA MET A 12 3.46 -12.84 -0.60
C MET A 12 2.11 -12.46 -1.21
N VAL A 13 2.02 -12.34 -2.55
CA VAL A 13 0.74 -12.07 -3.24
C VAL A 13 -0.27 -13.18 -2.95
N GLN A 14 0.15 -14.44 -3.00
CA GLN A 14 -0.73 -15.57 -2.69
C GLN A 14 -1.15 -15.56 -1.22
N TRP A 15 -0.23 -15.25 -0.31
CA TRP A 15 -0.53 -15.13 1.11
C TRP A 15 -1.59 -14.04 1.37
N ILE A 16 -1.45 -12.85 0.76
CA ILE A 16 -2.43 -11.76 0.89
C ILE A 16 -3.81 -12.21 0.41
N ARG A 17 -3.88 -12.89 -0.74
CA ARG A 17 -5.15 -13.42 -1.28
C ARG A 17 -5.83 -14.38 -0.30
N ASN A 18 -5.08 -15.34 0.23
CA ASN A 18 -5.59 -16.32 1.18
C ASN A 18 -6.06 -15.65 2.47
N TRP A 19 -5.26 -14.71 2.99
CA TRP A 19 -5.61 -13.99 4.20
C TRP A 19 -6.95 -13.25 4.07
N PHE A 20 -7.17 -12.55 2.94
CA PHE A 20 -8.45 -11.87 2.70
C PHE A 20 -9.61 -12.83 2.48
N GLU A 21 -9.40 -13.98 1.82
CA GLU A 21 -10.46 -14.98 1.66
C GLU A 21 -10.94 -15.53 3.01
N GLU A 22 -10.02 -15.75 3.97
CA GLU A 22 -10.33 -16.28 5.29
C GLU A 22 -10.85 -15.23 6.29
N ASN A 23 -10.29 -14.01 6.25
CA ASN A 23 -10.48 -13.03 7.32
C ASN A 23 -11.35 -11.83 6.93
N GLY A 24 -11.67 -11.65 5.64
CA GLY A 24 -12.36 -10.45 5.17
C GLY A 24 -12.66 -10.47 3.68
N LYS A 25 -13.41 -11.47 3.22
CA LYS A 25 -13.69 -11.65 1.79
C LYS A 25 -14.40 -10.43 1.22
N GLY A 26 -13.82 -9.82 0.20
CA GLY A 26 -14.35 -8.61 -0.43
C GLY A 26 -14.00 -7.30 0.28
N CYS A 27 -13.38 -7.32 1.46
CA CYS A 27 -12.94 -6.11 2.16
C CYS A 27 -11.83 -5.37 1.41
N ASN A 28 -11.65 -4.09 1.71
CA ASN A 28 -10.56 -3.28 1.18
C ASN A 28 -9.31 -3.40 2.06
N ALA A 29 -8.13 -3.27 1.45
CA ALA A 29 -6.87 -3.02 2.15
C ALA A 29 -6.70 -1.51 2.36
N ILE A 30 -6.48 -1.09 3.61
CA ILE A 30 -6.16 0.30 3.95
C ILE A 30 -4.68 0.35 4.32
N VAL A 31 -3.89 1.14 3.58
CA VAL A 31 -2.43 1.20 3.75
C VAL A 31 -1.99 2.64 4.01
N GLY A 32 -1.27 2.86 5.09
CA GLY A 32 -0.58 4.14 5.33
C GLY A 32 0.56 4.32 4.34
N ILE A 33 0.58 5.43 3.60
CA ILE A 33 1.57 5.73 2.58
C ILE A 33 2.44 6.90 3.04
N SER A 34 3.73 6.64 3.23
CA SER A 34 4.72 7.66 3.59
C SER A 34 5.69 8.01 2.46
N GLY A 35 5.62 7.30 1.33
CA GLY A 35 6.61 7.40 0.24
C GLY A 35 7.87 6.56 0.50
N GLY A 36 7.98 5.95 1.68
CA GLY A 36 9.03 5.00 2.02
C GLY A 36 8.82 3.63 1.36
N LYS A 37 9.94 2.98 1.03
CA LYS A 37 10.04 1.70 0.31
C LYS A 37 9.09 0.64 0.87
N ASP A 38 9.00 0.53 2.19
CA ASP A 38 8.20 -0.49 2.86
C ASP A 38 6.71 -0.33 2.54
N SER A 39 6.18 0.89 2.73
CA SER A 39 4.78 1.21 2.38
C SER A 39 4.50 1.05 0.88
N SER A 40 5.48 1.41 0.03
CA SER A 40 5.37 1.26 -1.43
C SER A 40 5.27 -0.20 -1.86
N VAL A 41 6.12 -1.06 -1.28
CA VAL A 41 6.10 -2.50 -1.57
C VAL A 41 4.80 -3.13 -1.07
N VAL A 42 4.33 -2.77 0.12
CA VAL A 42 3.05 -3.27 0.65
C VAL A 42 1.88 -2.85 -0.25
N ALA A 43 1.79 -1.57 -0.62
CA ALA A 43 0.74 -1.07 -1.49
C ALA A 43 0.72 -1.79 -2.85
N ALA A 44 1.90 -1.94 -3.48
CA ALA A 44 2.02 -2.64 -4.76
C ALA A 44 1.61 -4.12 -4.68
N LEU A 45 2.05 -4.83 -3.63
CA LEU A 45 1.66 -6.22 -3.40
C LEU A 45 0.14 -6.35 -3.17
N CYS A 46 -0.46 -5.43 -2.41
CA CYS A 46 -1.90 -5.40 -2.22
C CYS A 46 -2.65 -5.16 -3.54
N VAL A 47 -2.15 -4.28 -4.41
CA VAL A 47 -2.75 -4.02 -5.73
C VAL A 47 -2.66 -5.27 -6.62
N GLU A 48 -1.51 -5.94 -6.68
CA GLU A 48 -1.34 -7.19 -7.44
C GLU A 48 -2.22 -8.34 -6.89
N ALA A 49 -2.43 -8.37 -5.58
CA ALA A 49 -3.24 -9.39 -4.91
C ALA A 49 -4.75 -9.17 -5.06
N LEU A 50 -5.22 -7.93 -4.86
CA LEU A 50 -6.64 -7.59 -4.64
C LEU A 50 -7.26 -6.75 -5.76
N GLY A 51 -6.44 -6.13 -6.61
CA GLY A 51 -6.85 -5.12 -7.58
C GLY A 51 -6.86 -3.72 -6.99
N LYS A 52 -6.54 -2.71 -7.82
CA LYS A 52 -6.42 -1.29 -7.40
C LYS A 52 -7.68 -0.73 -6.73
N ASP A 53 -8.87 -1.17 -7.15
CA ASP A 53 -10.14 -0.69 -6.61
C ASP A 53 -10.38 -1.11 -5.14
N ARG A 54 -9.67 -2.14 -4.66
CA ARG A 54 -9.76 -2.65 -3.29
C ARG A 54 -8.59 -2.21 -2.40
N VAL A 55 -7.74 -1.29 -2.87
CA VAL A 55 -6.62 -0.73 -2.09
C VAL A 55 -6.86 0.76 -1.90
N ILE A 56 -6.77 1.23 -0.66
CA ILE A 56 -6.95 2.64 -0.30
C ILE A 56 -5.69 3.12 0.43
N GLY A 57 -5.02 4.12 -0.14
CA GLY A 57 -3.85 4.77 0.47
C GLY A 57 -4.26 5.89 1.43
N ILE A 58 -3.63 5.95 2.60
CA ILE A 58 -3.82 7.03 3.57
C ILE A 58 -2.49 7.76 3.77
N LEU A 59 -2.41 9.01 3.32
CA LEU A 59 -1.25 9.88 3.47
C LEU A 59 -1.44 10.68 4.75
N MET A 60 -0.51 10.61 5.69
CA MET A 60 -0.63 11.23 7.02
C MET A 60 0.56 12.15 7.33
N PRO A 61 0.66 13.32 6.67
CA PRO A 61 1.72 14.26 7.00
C PRO A 61 1.51 14.83 8.41
N ASN A 62 2.60 15.14 9.10
CA ASN A 62 2.57 15.89 10.35
C ASN A 62 3.07 17.33 10.10
N GLY A 63 2.14 18.22 9.77
CA GLY A 63 2.46 19.60 9.41
C GLY A 63 2.98 19.70 7.98
N ASP A 64 4.01 20.51 7.77
CA ASP A 64 4.67 20.63 6.48
C ASP A 64 5.65 19.47 6.27
N GLN A 65 5.41 18.66 5.24
CA GLN A 65 6.24 17.52 4.90
C GLN A 65 6.81 17.68 3.49
N PHE A 66 8.13 17.85 3.41
CA PHE A 66 8.84 18.16 2.16
C PHE A 66 8.76 17.03 1.11
N ASP A 67 8.61 15.77 1.54
CA ASP A 67 8.62 14.59 0.67
C ASP A 67 7.23 13.98 0.44
N ILE A 68 6.16 14.68 0.81
CA ILE A 68 4.78 14.21 0.60
C ILE A 68 4.48 13.94 -0.88
N ASP A 69 5.17 14.65 -1.78
CA ASP A 69 5.05 14.47 -3.23
C ASP A 69 5.45 13.06 -3.68
N ILE A 70 6.38 12.39 -2.97
CA ILE A 70 6.73 10.98 -3.26
C ILE A 70 5.54 10.06 -2.94
N SER A 71 4.85 10.33 -1.83
CA SER A 71 3.64 9.60 -1.47
C SER A 71 2.53 9.79 -2.51
N LYS A 72 2.35 11.01 -3.00
CA LYS A 72 1.38 11.36 -4.05
C LYS A 72 1.70 10.66 -5.37
N GLN A 73 2.94 10.74 -5.82
CA GLN A 73 3.40 10.05 -7.03
C GLN A 73 3.18 8.54 -6.96
N LEU A 74 3.39 7.93 -5.78
CA LEU A 74 3.16 6.49 -5.61
C LEU A 74 1.68 6.11 -5.75
N VAL A 75 0.77 6.84 -5.09
CA VAL A 75 -0.67 6.52 -5.18
C VAL A 75 -1.21 6.77 -6.58
N ASP A 76 -0.70 7.78 -7.27
CA ASP A 76 -1.01 8.06 -8.68
C ASP A 76 -0.48 6.94 -9.59
N TYR A 77 0.76 6.51 -9.39
CA TYR A 77 1.38 5.43 -10.17
C TYR A 77 0.64 4.09 -10.01
N LEU A 78 0.18 3.78 -8.80
CA LEU A 78 -0.61 2.58 -8.51
C LEU A 78 -2.10 2.72 -8.88
N GLU A 79 -2.54 3.92 -9.25
CA GLU A 79 -3.92 4.27 -9.57
C GLU A 79 -4.92 3.87 -8.47
N ILE A 80 -4.51 3.97 -7.20
CA ILE A 80 -5.34 3.61 -6.06
C ILE A 80 -6.08 4.83 -5.51
N ARG A 81 -7.27 4.62 -4.95
CA ARG A 81 -7.96 5.67 -4.20
C ARG A 81 -7.10 6.08 -3.00
N SER A 82 -6.97 7.38 -2.75
CA SER A 82 -6.21 7.88 -1.60
C SER A 82 -6.89 9.03 -0.87
N TYR A 83 -6.52 9.20 0.39
CA TYR A 83 -6.92 10.33 1.23
C TYR A 83 -5.69 10.91 1.93
N GLU A 84 -5.58 12.23 1.94
CA GLU A 84 -4.57 12.95 2.72
C GLU A 84 -5.22 13.49 4.00
N LEU A 85 -4.67 13.11 5.16
CA LEU A 85 -5.15 13.47 6.48
C LEU A 85 -3.98 14.02 7.30
N ASN A 86 -3.88 15.34 7.40
CA ASN A 86 -2.83 15.95 8.20
C ASN A 86 -3.08 15.68 9.68
N ILE A 87 -2.11 15.06 10.35
CA ILE A 87 -2.18 14.67 11.77
C ILE A 87 -1.53 15.71 12.70
N HIS A 88 -1.17 16.88 12.19
CA HIS A 88 -0.61 17.95 12.99
C HIS A 88 -1.55 18.37 14.12
N GLY A 89 -1.04 18.34 15.36
CA GLY A 89 -1.80 18.74 16.54
C GLY A 89 -2.87 17.75 17.00
N ALA A 90 -2.84 16.50 16.49
CA ALA A 90 -3.63 15.38 17.00
C ALA A 90 -3.14 14.91 18.38
#